data_AF-A0A291TEF0-F1
#
_entry.id   AF-A0A291TEF0-F1
#
_cell.length_a   1.000
_cell.length_b   1.000
_cell.length_c   1.000
_cell.angle_alpha   90.00
_cell.angle_beta   90.00
_cell.angle_gamma   90.00
#
_symmetry.space_group_name_H-M   'P 1'
#
loop_
_entity.id
_entity.type
_entity.pdbx_description
1 polymer ?
#
loop_
_entity_poly.entity_id
_entity_poly.type
_entity_poly.pdbx_seq_one_letter_code
_entity_poly.pdbx_strand_id
1 'polypeptide(L)'
;MRHVILLSLSIALFIYSTVYVKQQLTNDGEYRASLHVIGDVVTNIHLVTHMKNSEFITHTYLKSTAINGTATFVSKGRFVDDDRNGNYKYSYLMEEVQSPLTVTDTEHAHIYMSMVSRLGLPIEEDIKLLYHHNNISIFDMKRNFNVIMYKKEHQ
;
A
#
# COMPACT_ATOMS: atom_id res chain seq x y z
N MET A 1 8.06 -12.56 -46.26
CA MET A 1 8.60 -11.34 -45.61
C MET A 1 7.54 -10.52 -44.86
N ARG A 2 6.39 -10.19 -45.46
CA ARG A 2 5.32 -9.40 -44.81
C ARG A 2 4.81 -9.97 -43.47
N HIS A 3 4.66 -11.30 -43.37
CA HIS A 3 4.24 -11.97 -42.12
C HIS A 3 5.29 -11.92 -41.01
N VAL A 4 6.59 -11.94 -41.36
CA VAL A 4 7.69 -11.84 -40.39
C VAL A 4 7.77 -10.42 -39.83
N ILE A 5 7.55 -9.41 -40.68
CA ILE A 5 7.47 -8.00 -40.28
C ILE A 5 6.27 -7.76 -39.35
N LEU A 6 5.10 -8.31 -39.69
CA LEU A 6 3.91 -8.20 -38.83
C LEU A 6 4.08 -8.89 -37.47
N LEU A 7 4.72 -10.07 -37.45
CA LEU A 7 5.01 -10.79 -36.21
C LEU A 7 5.97 -10.00 -35.31
N SER A 8 7.05 -9.46 -35.89
CA SER A 8 8.02 -8.65 -35.14
C SER A 8 7.42 -7.33 -34.64
N LEU A 9 6.57 -6.67 -35.43
CA LEU A 9 5.84 -5.47 -34.98
C LEU A 9 4.88 -5.79 -33.83
N SER A 10 4.20 -6.94 -33.89
CA SER A 10 3.27 -7.39 -32.85
C SER A 10 4.00 -7.72 -31.54
N ILE A 11 5.17 -8.37 -31.62
CA ILE A 11 6.02 -8.63 -30.45
C ILE A 11 6.55 -7.32 -29.86
N ALA A 12 7.00 -6.37 -30.69
CA ALA A 12 7.48 -5.08 -30.23
C ALA A 12 6.37 -4.25 -29.56
N LEU A 13 5.17 -4.22 -30.14
CA LEU A 13 3.98 -3.61 -29.56
C LEU A 13 3.55 -4.30 -28.27
N PHE A 14 3.62 -5.62 -28.21
CA PHE A 14 3.31 -6.38 -27.01
C PHE A 14 4.30 -6.08 -25.88
N ILE A 15 5.60 -6.07 -26.16
CA ILE A 15 6.65 -5.70 -25.21
C ILE A 15 6.49 -4.25 -24.77
N TYR A 16 6.26 -3.33 -25.71
CA TYR A 16 6.03 -1.92 -25.41
C TYR A 16 4.79 -1.75 -24.53
N SER A 17 3.69 -2.40 -24.87
CA SER A 17 2.47 -2.39 -24.06
C SER A 17 2.70 -2.97 -22.66
N THR A 18 3.44 -4.08 -22.52
CA THR A 18 3.70 -4.66 -21.20
C THR A 18 4.63 -3.77 -20.36
N VAL A 19 5.65 -3.16 -20.96
CA VAL A 19 6.56 -2.23 -20.27
C VAL A 19 5.84 -0.91 -19.93
N TYR A 20 5.05 -0.37 -20.84
CA TYR A 20 4.29 0.87 -20.67
C TYR A 20 3.19 0.72 -19.62
N VAL A 21 2.43 -0.38 -19.65
CA VAL A 21 1.44 -0.72 -18.62
C VAL A 21 2.12 -0.94 -17.27
N LYS A 22 3.31 -1.57 -17.24
CA LYS A 22 4.11 -1.74 -16.03
C LYS A 22 4.57 -0.41 -15.42
N GLN A 23 4.96 0.58 -16.23
CA GLN A 23 5.35 1.91 -15.74
C GLN A 23 4.15 2.75 -15.29
N GLN A 24 2.97 2.52 -15.87
CA GLN A 24 1.77 3.32 -15.59
C GLN A 24 0.96 2.80 -14.38
N LEU A 25 1.03 1.50 -14.05
CA LEU A 25 0.28 0.94 -12.92
C LEU A 25 0.89 1.28 -11.55
N THR A 26 2.20 1.50 -11.48
CA THR A 26 2.93 2.09 -10.34
C THR A 26 3.27 3.56 -10.60
N ASN A 27 2.36 4.31 -11.24
CA ASN A 27 2.57 5.72 -11.51
C ASN A 27 2.91 6.47 -10.21
N ASP A 28 3.99 7.24 -10.24
CA ASP A 28 4.32 8.21 -9.19
C ASP A 28 3.10 9.05 -8.81
N GLY A 29 2.97 9.39 -7.52
CA GLY A 29 1.86 10.21 -7.03
C GLY A 29 1.49 9.96 -5.59
N GLU A 30 0.44 10.67 -5.16
CA GLU A 30 -0.14 10.55 -3.82
C GLU A 30 -1.39 9.66 -3.87
N TYR A 31 -1.42 8.70 -2.95
CA TYR A 31 -2.48 7.73 -2.80
C TYR A 31 -3.07 7.84 -1.40
N ARG A 32 -4.39 7.85 -1.31
CA ARG A 32 -5.11 7.92 -0.04
C ARG A 32 -5.97 6.68 0.13
N ALA A 33 -5.93 6.10 1.33
CA ALA A 33 -6.81 5.01 1.73
C ALA A 33 -7.35 5.27 3.13
N SER A 34 -8.56 4.80 3.39
CA SER A 34 -9.16 4.83 4.72
C SER A 34 -9.78 3.48 5.01
N LEU A 35 -9.46 2.92 6.17
CA LEU A 35 -10.08 1.73 6.72
C LEU A 35 -10.87 2.13 7.96
N HIS A 36 -12.13 1.71 8.01
CA HIS A 36 -13.00 1.90 9.16
C HIS A 36 -13.39 0.51 9.64
N VAL A 37 -12.85 0.11 10.79
CA VAL A 37 -13.18 -1.17 11.42
C VAL A 37 -14.29 -0.90 12.42
N ILE A 38 -15.48 -1.42 12.12
CA ILE A 38 -16.67 -1.32 12.97
C ILE A 38 -16.81 -2.65 13.72
N GLY A 39 -16.65 -2.59 15.05
CA GLY A 39 -16.83 -3.67 16.02
C GLY A 39 -17.13 -3.06 17.39
N ASP A 40 -16.82 -3.75 18.49
CA ASP A 40 -17.03 -3.21 19.85
C ASP A 40 -16.24 -1.91 20.12
N VAL A 41 -15.14 -1.70 19.38
CA VAL A 41 -14.36 -0.45 19.38
C VAL A 41 -14.17 0.08 17.96
N VAL A 42 -14.54 1.34 17.76
CA VAL A 42 -14.36 2.05 16.49
C VAL A 42 -12.88 2.38 16.30
N THR A 43 -12.27 1.80 15.26
CA THR A 43 -10.90 2.14 14.85
C THR A 43 -10.88 2.69 13.44
N ASN A 44 -10.31 3.89 13.29
CA ASN A 44 -10.13 4.56 12.02
C ASN A 44 -8.64 4.57 11.67
N ILE A 45 -8.32 4.10 10.47
CA ILE A 45 -6.97 4.14 9.93
C ILE A 45 -7.01 4.92 8.63
N HIS A 46 -6.24 6.00 8.55
CA HIS A 46 -6.06 6.76 7.33
C HIS A 46 -4.62 6.61 6.85
N LEU A 47 -4.43 6.29 5.57
CA LEU A 47 -3.14 6.13 4.94
C LEU A 47 -2.97 7.18 3.85
N VAL A 48 -1.82 7.84 3.86
CA VAL A 48 -1.38 8.75 2.79
C VAL A 48 -0.02 8.26 2.31
N THR A 49 0.01 7.72 1.11
CA THR A 49 1.19 7.12 0.50
C THR A 49 1.66 7.97 -0.66
N HIS A 50 2.90 8.43 -0.60
CA HIS A 50 3.58 9.06 -1.72
C HIS A 50 4.50 8.03 -2.38
N MET A 51 4.33 7.81 -3.67
CA MET A 51 5.17 6.92 -4.47
C MET A 51 6.00 7.72 -5.47
N LYS A 52 7.29 7.39 -5.55
CA LYS A 52 8.20 7.93 -6.55
C LYS A 52 9.26 6.91 -6.93
N ASN A 53 9.44 6.61 -8.21
CA ASN A 53 10.48 5.70 -8.70
C ASN A 53 10.50 4.33 -7.97
N SER A 54 9.35 3.73 -7.73
CA SER A 54 9.18 2.47 -6.95
C SER A 54 9.53 2.57 -5.46
N GLU A 55 9.96 3.73 -4.96
CA GLU A 55 10.05 4.03 -3.53
C GLU A 55 8.72 4.60 -3.04
N PHE A 56 8.42 4.39 -1.76
CA PHE A 56 7.23 4.96 -1.14
C PHE A 56 7.46 5.44 0.28
N ILE A 57 6.68 6.45 0.66
CA ILE A 57 6.54 6.92 2.03
C ILE A 57 5.07 6.92 2.37
N THR A 58 4.68 6.12 3.35
CA THR A 58 3.29 6.03 3.83
C THR A 58 3.19 6.61 5.23
N HIS A 59 2.35 7.63 5.40
CA HIS A 59 1.88 8.11 6.69
C HIS A 59 0.61 7.37 7.05
N THR A 60 0.63 6.67 8.20
CA THR A 60 -0.54 5.99 8.74
C THR A 60 -1.00 6.69 10.01
N TYR A 61 -2.23 7.20 9.99
CA TYR A 61 -2.88 7.83 11.12
C TYR A 61 -3.92 6.86 11.69
N LEU A 62 -3.69 6.38 12.91
CA LEU A 62 -4.60 5.48 13.61
C LEU A 62 -5.26 6.21 14.77
N LYS A 63 -6.61 6.24 14.75
CA LYS A 63 -7.42 6.76 15.85
C LYS A 63 -8.35 5.66 16.33
N SER A 64 -8.27 5.35 17.61
CA SER A 64 -9.11 4.35 18.29
C SER A 64 -9.49 4.87 19.67
N THR A 65 -10.64 4.44 20.20
CA THR A 65 -11.03 4.77 21.59
C THR A 65 -10.17 4.04 22.63
N ALA A 66 -9.40 3.02 22.20
CA ALA A 66 -8.51 2.23 23.05
C ALA A 66 -7.12 2.86 23.29
N ILE A 67 -6.85 4.03 22.70
CA ILE A 67 -5.61 4.80 22.88
C ILE A 67 -5.91 6.28 23.11
N ASN A 68 -5.06 6.96 23.88
CA ASN A 68 -5.27 8.37 24.21
C ASN A 68 -4.69 9.31 23.13
N GLY A 69 -5.25 9.28 21.92
CA GLY A 69 -4.85 10.19 20.83
C GLY A 69 -4.96 9.59 19.44
N THR A 70 -4.20 10.16 18.51
CA THR A 70 -4.03 9.63 17.15
C THR A 70 -2.59 9.20 16.98
N ALA A 71 -2.34 7.90 16.83
CA ALA A 71 -1.00 7.37 16.57
C ALA A 71 -0.60 7.69 15.12
N THR A 72 0.64 8.12 14.91
CA THR A 72 1.16 8.45 13.57
C THR A 72 2.41 7.62 13.30
N PHE A 73 2.32 6.78 12.28
CA PHE A 73 3.41 5.93 11.82
C PHE A 73 3.88 6.38 10.44
N VAL A 74 5.18 6.34 10.22
CA VAL A 74 5.80 6.55 8.91
C VAL A 74 6.47 5.27 8.48
N SER A 75 6.06 4.78 7.32
CA SER A 75 6.68 3.63 6.66
C SER A 75 7.43 4.10 5.42
N LYS A 76 8.73 3.84 5.35
CA LYS A 76 9.57 4.14 4.18
C LYS A 76 10.02 2.83 3.56
N GLY A 77 9.79 2.68 2.27
CA GLY A 77 10.02 1.40 1.61
C GLY A 77 10.17 1.51 0.11
N ARG A 78 10.26 0.34 -0.51
CA ARG A 78 10.34 0.20 -1.97
C ARG A 78 9.63 -1.06 -2.43
N PHE A 79 9.13 -1.03 -3.64
CA PHE A 79 8.72 -2.24 -4.36
C PHE A 79 9.97 -3.01 -4.77
N VAL A 80 10.04 -4.28 -4.37
CA VAL A 80 11.18 -5.18 -4.56
C VAL A 80 10.98 -6.04 -5.80
N ASP A 81 9.75 -6.50 -6.05
CA ASP A 81 9.41 -7.30 -7.22
C ASP A 81 7.95 -7.06 -7.65
N ASP A 82 7.69 -7.27 -8.94
CA ASP A 82 6.38 -7.14 -9.59
C ASP A 82 6.26 -8.24 -10.64
N ASP A 83 5.40 -9.22 -10.37
CA ASP A 83 5.03 -10.19 -11.40
C ASP A 83 4.00 -9.58 -12.35
N ARG A 84 4.02 -10.01 -13.61
CA ARG A 84 3.14 -9.45 -14.66
C ARG A 84 1.64 -9.65 -14.39
N ASN A 85 1.27 -10.30 -13.29
CA ASN A 85 -0.10 -10.59 -12.88
C ASN A 85 -0.60 -9.65 -11.77
N GLY A 86 0.16 -8.60 -11.44
CA GLY A 86 -0.21 -7.65 -10.40
C GLY A 86 0.03 -8.18 -8.98
N ASN A 87 0.94 -9.14 -8.81
CA ASN A 87 1.47 -9.48 -7.49
C ASN A 87 2.75 -8.68 -7.26
N TYR A 88 2.75 -7.91 -6.19
CA TYR A 88 3.85 -7.04 -5.81
C TYR A 88 4.46 -7.53 -4.50
N LYS A 89 5.79 -7.49 -4.44
CA LYS A 89 6.52 -7.60 -3.19
C LYS A 89 7.11 -6.25 -2.86
N TYR A 90 6.95 -5.80 -1.62
CA TYR A 90 7.63 -4.59 -1.15
C TYR A 90 8.31 -4.82 0.19
N SER A 91 9.30 -3.97 0.46
CA SER A 91 9.98 -3.94 1.75
C SER A 91 9.95 -2.55 2.34
N TYR A 92 9.82 -2.45 3.65
CA TYR A 92 9.76 -1.18 4.35
C TYR A 92 10.28 -1.25 5.78
N LEU A 93 10.65 -0.08 6.30
CA LEU A 93 10.91 0.17 7.70
C LEU A 93 9.82 1.10 8.23
N MET A 94 9.30 0.79 9.42
CA MET A 94 8.28 1.61 10.08
C MET A 94 8.83 2.27 11.33
N GLU A 95 8.50 3.53 11.50
CA GLU A 95 8.85 4.36 12.65
C GLU A 95 7.59 5.05 13.17
N GLU A 96 7.54 5.31 14.47
CA GLU A 96 6.50 6.16 15.07
C GLU A 96 7.02 7.60 15.09
N VAL A 97 6.22 8.56 14.62
CA VAL A 97 6.63 9.96 14.48
C VAL A 97 6.69 10.67 15.84
N GLN A 98 5.91 10.21 16.79
CA GLN A 98 5.75 10.79 18.12
C GLN A 98 5.99 9.74 19.20
N SER A 99 6.13 10.18 20.45
CA SER A 99 6.27 9.26 21.59
C SER A 99 5.08 8.29 21.66
N PRO A 100 5.31 7.04 22.08
CA PRO A 100 4.25 6.04 22.18
C PRO A 100 3.06 6.55 22.97
N LEU A 101 1.86 6.38 22.42
CA LEU A 101 0.62 6.75 23.08
C LEU A 101 0.28 5.77 24.21
N THR A 102 -0.38 6.30 25.24
CA THR A 102 -0.93 5.48 26.32
C THR A 102 -2.12 4.66 25.82
N VAL A 103 -2.06 3.35 26.05
CA VAL A 103 -3.17 2.43 25.84
C VAL A 103 -4.17 2.60 26.99
N THR A 104 -5.40 2.99 26.67
CA THR A 104 -6.49 3.14 27.65
C THR A 104 -7.28 1.85 27.82
N ASP A 105 -7.28 0.98 26.82
CA ASP A 105 -7.95 -0.32 26.83
C ASP A 105 -7.09 -1.37 26.09
N THR A 106 -6.44 -2.25 26.85
CA THR A 106 -5.55 -3.28 26.32
C THR A 106 -6.26 -4.36 25.52
N GLU A 107 -7.52 -4.68 25.83
CA GLU A 107 -8.26 -5.73 25.12
C GLU A 107 -8.60 -5.29 23.68
N HIS A 108 -8.84 -3.99 23.51
CA HIS A 108 -9.27 -3.44 22.22
C HIS A 108 -8.15 -2.71 21.44
N ALA A 109 -6.96 -2.51 22.03
CA ALA A 109 -5.82 -1.85 21.37
C ALA A 109 -4.99 -2.76 20.44
N HIS A 110 -5.48 -3.94 20.08
CA HIS A 110 -4.72 -4.95 19.31
C HIS A 110 -4.14 -4.42 17.99
N ILE A 111 -4.86 -3.55 17.26
CA ILE A 111 -4.34 -2.96 16.01
C ILE A 111 -3.14 -2.05 16.30
N TYR A 112 -3.27 -1.15 17.28
CA TYR A 112 -2.18 -0.26 17.69
C TYR A 112 -0.97 -1.06 18.18
N MET A 113 -1.18 -2.04 19.06
CA MET A 113 -0.12 -2.91 19.58
C MET A 113 0.60 -3.67 18.46
N SER A 114 -0.15 -4.16 17.45
CA SER A 114 0.45 -4.83 16.29
C SER A 114 1.25 -3.90 15.39
N MET A 115 0.97 -2.59 15.37
CA MET A 115 1.78 -1.61 14.63
C MET A 115 3.05 -1.27 15.41
N VAL A 116 2.93 -1.05 16.73
CA VAL A 116 4.08 -0.78 17.62
C VAL A 116 5.08 -1.95 17.61
N SER A 117 4.61 -3.20 17.61
CA SER A 117 5.48 -4.38 17.62
C SER A 117 6.35 -4.54 16.36
N ARG A 118 6.11 -3.75 15.33
CA ARG A 118 6.80 -3.78 14.03
C ARG A 118 7.78 -2.63 13.83
N LEU A 119 7.84 -1.69 14.78
CA LEU A 119 8.72 -0.53 14.71
C LEU A 119 10.19 -0.96 14.66
N GLY A 120 10.97 -0.31 13.79
CA GLY A 120 12.41 -0.54 13.66
C GLY A 120 12.81 -1.89 13.06
N LEU A 121 11.84 -2.74 12.66
CA LEU A 121 12.11 -4.01 12.02
C LEU A 121 11.90 -3.89 10.50
N PRO A 122 12.83 -4.41 9.67
CA PRO A 122 12.60 -4.50 8.24
C PRO A 122 11.49 -5.51 7.96
N ILE A 123 10.50 -5.10 7.19
CA ILE A 123 9.32 -5.90 6.87
C ILE A 123 9.29 -6.12 5.37
N GLU A 124 9.00 -7.35 4.96
CA GLU A 124 8.72 -7.70 3.57
C GLU A 124 7.28 -8.22 3.46
N GLU A 125 6.54 -7.72 2.49
CA GLU A 125 5.13 -8.05 2.29
C GLU A 125 4.80 -8.28 0.82
N ASP A 126 3.89 -9.21 0.60
CA ASP A 126 3.30 -9.50 -0.70
C ASP A 126 1.89 -8.92 -0.75
N ILE A 127 1.57 -8.16 -1.81
CA ILE A 127 0.24 -7.65 -2.09
C ILE A 127 -0.20 -8.02 -3.49
N LYS A 128 -1.50 -8.18 -3.68
CA LYS A 128 -2.08 -8.49 -4.97
C LYS A 128 -3.04 -7.40 -5.39
N LEU A 129 -2.80 -6.80 -6.56
CA LEU A 129 -3.74 -5.90 -7.21
C LEU A 129 -4.94 -6.71 -7.70
N LEU A 130 -6.11 -6.41 -7.15
CA LEU A 130 -7.38 -7.03 -7.55
C LEU A 130 -8.04 -6.25 -8.69
N TYR A 131 -7.90 -4.92 -8.68
CA TYR A 131 -8.57 -4.04 -9.63
C TYR A 131 -7.81 -2.72 -9.78
N HIS A 132 -7.69 -2.24 -11.02
CA HIS A 132 -7.19 -0.91 -11.32
C HIS A 132 -8.02 -0.27 -12.43
N HIS A 133 -8.57 0.91 -12.16
CA HIS A 133 -9.23 1.73 -13.18
C HIS A 133 -9.20 3.21 -12.80
N ASN A 134 -8.81 4.06 -13.76
CA ASN A 134 -8.62 5.50 -13.57
C ASN A 134 -7.70 5.78 -12.37
N ASN A 135 -8.29 6.19 -11.26
CA ASN A 135 -7.59 6.61 -10.04
C ASN A 135 -7.85 5.68 -8.86
N ILE A 136 -8.43 4.50 -9.09
CA ILE A 136 -8.74 3.56 -8.04
C ILE A 136 -7.90 2.30 -8.26
N SER A 137 -7.11 1.96 -7.24
CA SER A 137 -6.38 0.70 -7.15
C SER A 137 -6.83 -0.04 -5.90
N ILE A 138 -7.22 -1.30 -6.05
CA ILE A 138 -7.69 -2.15 -4.95
C ILE A 138 -6.67 -3.26 -4.76
N PHE A 139 -6.10 -3.36 -3.57
CA PHE A 139 -5.12 -4.38 -3.23
C PHE A 139 -5.64 -5.31 -2.14
N ASP A 140 -5.45 -6.61 -2.35
CA ASP A 140 -5.52 -7.62 -1.31
C ASP A 140 -4.18 -7.69 -0.61
N MET A 141 -4.19 -7.45 0.70
CA MET A 141 -3.00 -7.46 1.53
C MET A 141 -2.75 -8.77 2.26
N LYS A 142 -3.58 -9.81 2.08
CA LYS A 142 -3.53 -11.11 2.80
C LYS A 142 -3.48 -11.03 4.34
N ARG A 143 -3.43 -9.84 4.94
CA ARG A 143 -3.48 -9.56 6.37
C ARG A 143 -4.93 -9.40 6.79
N ASN A 144 -5.40 -10.32 7.63
CA ASN A 144 -6.70 -10.24 8.28
C ASN A 144 -7.88 -10.06 7.30
N PHE A 145 -7.77 -10.59 6.08
CA PHE A 145 -8.78 -10.47 5.01
C PHE A 145 -9.17 -9.03 4.65
N ASN A 146 -8.28 -8.05 4.91
CA ASN A 146 -8.55 -6.66 4.58
C ASN A 146 -8.16 -6.37 3.12
N VAL A 147 -9.13 -5.81 2.39
CA VAL A 147 -8.90 -5.22 1.07
C VAL A 147 -8.73 -3.72 1.26
N ILE A 148 -7.63 -3.16 0.76
CA ILE A 148 -7.38 -1.72 0.83
C ILE A 148 -7.65 -1.11 -0.54
N MET A 149 -8.60 -0.17 -0.57
CA MET A 149 -8.86 0.67 -1.73
C MET A 149 -8.04 1.95 -1.62
N TYR A 150 -7.13 2.14 -2.56
CA TYR A 150 -6.38 3.37 -2.74
C TYR A 150 -7.04 4.21 -3.83
N LYS A 151 -7.26 5.48 -3.53
CA LYS A 151 -7.64 6.50 -4.51
C LYS A 151 -6.45 7.42 -4.73
N LYS A 152 -6.03 7.55 -5.99
CA LYS A 152 -5.05 8.54 -6.43
C LYS A 152 -5.75 9.90 -6.54
N GLU A 153 -5.19 10.92 -5.90
CA GLU A 153 -5.59 12.30 -6.17
C GLU A 153 -4.68 12.86 -7.27
N HIS A 154 -5.27 13.39 -8.35
CA HIS A 154 -4.52 14.15 -9.33
C HIS A 154 -4.23 15.53 -8.74
N GLN A 155 -2.95 15.93 -8.80
CA GLN A 155 -2.57 17.34 -8.84
C GLN A 155 -2.71 17.84 -10.28
#